data_AF-A0A0J7K4S0-F1
#
_entry.id   AF-A0A0J7K4S0-F1
#
_cell.length_a   1.000
_cell.length_b   1.000
_cell.length_c   1.000
_cell.angle_alpha   90.00
_cell.angle_beta   90.00
_cell.angle_gamma   90.00
#
_symmetry.space_group_name_H-M   'P 1'
#
loop_
_entity.id
_entity.type
_entity.pdbx_description
1 polymer ?
#
loop_
_entity_poly.entity_id
_entity_poly.type
_entity_poly.pdbx_seq_one_letter_code
_entity_poly.pdbx_strand_id
1 'polypeptide(L)'
;MLLQFLSKVINETSEEVLGKKRTIKNENWFDKECKNVVDKRNRARRKMLQRETRLNHQKYAKERRATHVICRKKKREAVKKDNGNGKRLFRWKRRRILFKSKESKKGFRPKLCICTIPRNNENTDDSQSYDADNNLNDNEDKVEPSYPEIVAIMKKLKNNKAPQEDISAELIKYGGAEMWKMMHSIINSIREKEQMPKNWNVGIICPLHKKRE
;
A
#
# COMPACT_ATOMS: atom_id res chain seq x y z
N MET A 1 -16.03 -21.70 -3.82
CA MET A 1 -15.53 -22.60 -2.76
C MET A 1 -14.01 -22.68 -2.74
N LEU A 2 -13.34 -23.05 -3.85
CA LEU A 2 -11.87 -23.18 -3.91
C LEU A 2 -11.08 -21.93 -3.49
N LEU A 3 -11.54 -20.73 -3.85
CA LEU A 3 -10.86 -19.48 -3.47
C LEU A 3 -11.00 -19.09 -2.00
N GLN A 4 -12.15 -19.41 -1.38
CA GLN A 4 -12.32 -19.17 0.06
C GLN A 4 -11.44 -20.12 0.87
N PHE A 5 -11.30 -21.35 0.39
CA PHE A 5 -10.35 -22.32 0.95
C PHE A 5 -8.91 -21.81 0.79
N LEU A 6 -8.53 -21.35 -0.42
CA LEU A 6 -7.19 -20.81 -0.67
C LEU A 6 -6.86 -19.62 0.23
N SER A 7 -7.75 -18.64 0.32
CA SER A 7 -7.56 -17.46 1.18
C SER A 7 -7.37 -17.85 2.63
N LYS A 8 -8.21 -18.77 3.12
CA LYS A 8 -8.12 -19.30 4.48
C LYS A 8 -6.78 -20.00 4.73
N VAL A 9 -6.39 -20.93 3.87
CA VAL A 9 -5.13 -21.68 3.99
C VAL A 9 -3.91 -20.74 3.94
N ILE A 10 -3.90 -19.76 3.03
CA ILE A 10 -2.83 -18.76 2.95
C ILE A 10 -2.73 -17.97 4.26
N ASN A 11 -3.86 -17.50 4.79
CA ASN A 11 -3.86 -16.68 5.98
C ASN A 11 -3.44 -17.50 7.21
N GLU A 12 -3.95 -18.72 7.37
CA GLU A 12 -3.59 -19.64 8.47
C GLU A 12 -2.10 -20.01 8.43
N THR A 13 -1.60 -20.46 7.29
CA THR A 13 -0.18 -20.81 7.12
C THR A 13 0.73 -19.59 7.31
N SER A 14 0.33 -18.42 6.81
CA SER A 14 1.10 -17.19 7.00
C SER A 14 1.14 -16.76 8.47
N GLU A 15 0.05 -16.95 9.21
CA GLU A 15 -0.01 -16.63 10.63
C GLU A 15 0.81 -17.62 11.46
N GLU A 16 0.83 -18.90 11.10
CA GLU A 16 1.65 -19.92 11.75
C GLU A 16 3.16 -19.71 11.50
N VAL A 17 3.55 -19.52 10.23
CA VAL A 17 4.97 -19.44 9.84
C VAL A 17 5.59 -18.07 10.13
N LEU A 18 4.89 -16.98 9.79
CA LEU A 18 5.43 -15.62 9.91
C LEU A 18 5.00 -14.92 11.20
N GLY A 19 3.82 -15.28 11.73
CA GLY A 19 3.23 -14.62 12.88
C GLY A 19 2.68 -13.22 12.57
N LYS A 20 1.76 -12.75 13.43
CA LYS A 20 1.31 -11.36 13.40
C LYS A 20 2.37 -10.45 14.02
N LYS A 21 2.77 -9.42 13.28
CA LYS A 21 3.61 -8.37 13.85
C LYS A 21 2.85 -7.65 14.95
N ARG A 22 3.26 -7.84 16.20
CA ARG A 22 2.70 -7.12 17.35
C ARG A 22 2.87 -5.62 17.15
N THR A 23 1.77 -4.89 17.26
CA THR A 23 1.81 -3.43 17.33
C THR A 23 2.37 -3.04 18.69
N ILE A 24 3.62 -2.57 18.70
CA ILE A 24 4.23 -2.00 19.91
C ILE A 24 3.45 -0.73 20.23
N LYS A 25 2.59 -0.80 21.24
CA LYS A 25 1.91 0.38 21.77
C LYS A 25 2.95 1.28 22.43
N ASN A 26 2.74 2.58 22.36
CA ASN A 26 3.63 3.58 22.98
C ASN A 26 3.41 3.65 24.51
N GLU A 27 3.35 2.51 25.19
CA GLU A 27 2.98 2.43 26.62
C GLU A 27 3.96 3.20 27.50
N ASN A 28 5.22 3.31 27.09
CA ASN A 28 6.26 4.02 27.86
C ASN A 28 6.02 5.53 28.03
N TRP A 29 5.15 6.16 27.22
CA TRP A 29 4.92 7.61 27.32
C TRP A 29 3.48 8.05 27.04
N PHE A 30 2.63 7.16 26.53
CA PHE A 30 1.26 7.47 26.13
C PHE A 30 0.27 7.07 27.22
N ASP A 31 0.10 7.96 28.21
CA ASP A 31 -0.74 7.72 29.38
C ASP A 31 -2.25 7.96 29.10
N LYS A 32 -3.10 7.65 30.10
CA LYS A 32 -4.54 7.95 30.09
C LYS A 32 -4.84 9.42 29.76
N GLU A 33 -4.00 10.34 30.22
CA GLU A 33 -4.12 11.77 29.89
C GLU A 33 -3.94 12.02 28.38
N CYS A 34 -2.91 11.42 27.75
CA CYS A 34 -2.68 11.49 26.30
C CYS A 34 -3.89 10.96 25.52
N LYS A 35 -4.46 9.84 25.98
CA LYS A 35 -5.67 9.26 25.38
C LYS A 35 -6.85 10.23 25.47
N ASN A 36 -7.12 10.79 26.64
CA ASN A 36 -8.23 11.74 26.86
C ASN A 36 -8.12 12.97 25.94
N VAL A 37 -6.92 13.56 25.82
CA VAL A 37 -6.74 14.76 24.97
C VAL A 37 -6.83 14.43 23.47
N VAL A 38 -6.38 13.25 23.06
CA VAL A 38 -6.54 12.77 21.67
C VAL A 38 -8.01 12.51 21.36
N ASP A 39 -8.74 11.91 22.29
CA ASP A 39 -10.18 11.64 22.13
C ASP A 39 -10.98 12.93 22.05
N LYS A 40 -10.67 13.93 22.88
CA LYS A 40 -11.28 15.26 22.82
C LYS A 40 -11.05 15.94 21.48
N ARG A 41 -9.82 15.88 20.95
CA ARG A 41 -9.47 16.36 19.61
C ARG A 41 -10.22 15.59 18.52
N ASN A 42 -10.33 14.27 18.62
CA ASN A 42 -11.04 13.44 17.63
C ASN A 42 -12.54 13.73 17.62
N ARG A 43 -13.16 13.96 18.80
CA ARG A 43 -14.56 14.43 18.91
C ARG A 43 -14.73 15.80 18.24
N ALA A 44 -13.82 16.75 18.46
CA ALA A 44 -13.85 18.05 17.79
C ALA A 44 -13.68 17.93 16.27
N ARG A 45 -12.80 17.04 15.80
CA ARG A 45 -12.61 16.75 14.37
C ARG A 45 -13.89 16.19 13.74
N ARG A 46 -14.56 15.23 14.39
CA ARG A 46 -15.84 14.68 13.92
C ARG A 46 -16.91 15.76 13.79
N LYS A 47 -17.04 16.64 14.80
CA LYS A 47 -17.98 17.77 14.73
C LYS A 47 -17.67 18.75 13.60
N MET A 48 -16.38 19.04 13.37
CA MET A 48 -15.95 19.90 12.25
C MET A 48 -16.24 19.28 10.88
N LEU A 49 -16.02 17.97 10.72
CA LEU A 49 -16.32 17.25 9.48
C LEU A 49 -17.83 17.14 9.21
N GLN A 50 -18.65 17.06 10.26
CA GLN A 50 -20.11 17.04 10.12
C GLN A 50 -20.68 18.41 9.74
N ARG A 51 -20.13 19.49 10.30
CA ARG A 51 -20.55 20.88 10.03
C ARG A 51 -19.34 21.80 10.03
N GLU A 52 -18.99 22.30 8.85
CA GLU A 52 -17.85 23.21 8.65
C GLU A 52 -18.23 24.65 9.03
N THR A 53 -18.17 24.96 10.34
CA THR A 53 -18.39 26.31 10.86
C THR A 53 -17.09 26.90 11.40
N ARG A 54 -16.96 28.23 11.36
CA ARG A 54 -15.81 28.96 11.93
C ARG A 54 -15.52 28.53 13.38
N LEU A 55 -16.57 28.38 14.19
CA LEU A 55 -16.45 27.94 15.59
C LEU A 55 -15.93 26.50 15.70
N ASN A 56 -16.39 25.59 14.84
CA ASN A 56 -15.91 24.20 14.83
C ASN A 56 -14.44 24.11 14.40
N HIS A 57 -14.03 24.91 13.41
CA HIS A 57 -12.62 25.02 13.01
C HIS A 57 -11.75 25.56 14.16
N GLN A 58 -12.17 26.64 14.83
CA GLN A 58 -11.45 27.20 15.98
C GLN A 58 -11.36 26.21 17.13
N LYS A 59 -12.45 25.50 17.44
CA LYS A 59 -12.50 24.48 18.49
C LYS A 59 -11.54 23.33 18.18
N TYR A 60 -11.56 22.79 16.96
CA TYR A 60 -10.62 21.75 16.54
C TYR A 60 -9.17 22.25 16.59
N ALA A 61 -8.90 23.48 16.14
CA ALA A 61 -7.56 24.06 16.19
C ALA A 61 -7.04 24.19 17.62
N LYS A 62 -7.87 24.67 18.56
CA LYS A 62 -7.54 24.78 19.99
C LYS A 62 -7.21 23.41 20.58
N GLU A 63 -8.09 22.42 20.38
CA GLU A 63 -7.87 21.06 20.90
C GLU A 63 -6.65 20.40 20.25
N ARG A 64 -6.45 20.55 18.92
CA ARG A 64 -5.26 20.04 18.21
C ARG A 64 -3.97 20.59 18.78
N ARG A 65 -3.89 21.90 19.05
CA ARG A 65 -2.72 22.55 19.64
C ARG A 65 -2.48 22.01 21.06
N ALA A 66 -3.51 21.96 21.90
CA ALA A 66 -3.42 21.44 23.26
C ALA A 66 -2.93 19.97 23.29
N THR A 67 -3.52 19.09 22.47
CA THR A 67 -3.08 17.70 22.34
C THR A 67 -1.61 17.61 21.92
N HIS A 68 -1.19 18.41 20.94
CA HIS A 68 0.18 18.38 20.44
C HIS A 68 1.18 18.80 21.52
N VAL A 69 0.88 19.82 22.32
CA VAL A 69 1.73 20.26 23.44
C VAL A 69 1.91 19.13 24.45
N ILE A 70 0.81 18.54 24.92
CA ILE A 70 0.83 17.50 25.97
C ILE A 70 1.56 16.24 25.49
N CYS A 71 1.18 15.70 24.33
CA CYS A 71 1.84 14.51 23.80
C CYS A 71 3.32 14.75 23.50
N ARG A 72 3.69 15.95 23.01
CA ARG A 72 5.09 16.29 22.72
C ARG A 72 5.91 16.41 24.00
N LYS A 73 5.34 16.98 25.08
CA LYS A 73 5.99 17.07 26.40
C LYS A 73 6.27 15.67 26.96
N LYS A 74 5.26 14.82 27.07
CA LYS A 74 5.40 13.46 27.62
C LYS A 74 6.35 12.59 26.81
N LYS A 75 6.28 12.67 25.47
CA LYS A 75 7.23 11.98 24.60
C LYS A 75 8.67 12.42 24.85
N ARG A 76 8.92 13.71 25.05
CA ARG A 76 10.27 14.22 25.35
C ARG A 76 10.77 13.74 26.71
N GLU A 77 9.90 13.71 27.72
CA GLU A 77 10.24 13.24 29.07
C GLU A 77 10.61 11.76 29.08
N ALA A 78 9.83 10.91 28.40
CA ALA A 78 10.17 9.50 28.27
C ALA A 78 11.49 9.29 27.53
N VAL A 79 11.73 10.03 26.44
CA VAL A 79 13.02 9.98 25.72
C VAL A 79 14.19 10.43 26.61
N LYS A 80 13.98 11.41 27.49
CA LYS A 80 15.00 11.82 28.48
C LYS A 80 15.27 10.74 29.52
N LYS A 81 14.25 10.00 29.96
CA LYS A 81 14.42 8.86 30.89
C LYS A 81 15.16 7.69 30.25
N ASP A 82 14.95 7.44 28.95
CA ASP A 82 15.63 6.38 28.18
C ASP A 82 17.12 6.67 27.86
N ASN A 83 17.69 7.80 28.31
CA ASN A 83 19.02 8.30 27.89
C ASN A 83 20.23 7.45 28.32
N GLY A 84 20.06 6.36 29.06
CA GLY A 84 21.15 5.38 29.29
C GLY A 84 21.57 4.64 28.01
N ASN A 85 20.63 4.35 27.10
CA ASN A 85 20.87 3.60 25.85
C ASN A 85 20.39 4.33 24.56
N GLY A 86 19.65 5.45 24.70
CA GLY A 86 18.85 6.06 23.63
C GLY A 86 19.58 6.93 22.58
N LYS A 87 20.79 7.45 22.86
CA LYS A 87 21.52 8.33 21.92
C LYS A 87 21.85 7.64 20.59
N ARG A 88 22.14 6.34 20.58
CA ARG A 88 22.37 5.54 19.35
C ARG A 88 21.07 5.31 18.57
N LEU A 89 19.97 4.99 19.26
CA LEU A 89 18.70 4.62 18.62
C LEU A 89 17.99 5.81 17.95
N PHE A 90 18.11 7.02 18.49
CA PHE A 90 17.52 8.24 17.90
C PHE A 90 18.16 8.62 16.56
N ARG A 91 19.50 8.54 16.46
CA ARG A 91 20.25 8.73 15.21
C ARG A 91 19.89 7.68 14.16
N TRP A 92 19.73 6.42 14.61
CA TRP A 92 19.29 5.29 13.79
C TRP A 92 17.84 5.38 13.30
N LYS A 93 16.89 5.80 14.16
CA LYS A 93 15.47 5.96 13.77
C LYS A 93 15.29 7.08 12.73
N ARG A 94 16.05 8.18 12.82
CA ARG A 94 16.03 9.27 11.81
C ARG A 94 16.55 8.81 10.45
N ARG A 95 17.64 8.04 10.41
CA ARG A 95 18.14 7.39 9.18
C ARG A 95 17.12 6.39 8.63
N ARG A 96 16.52 5.55 9.47
CA ARG A 96 15.56 4.53 9.03
C ARG A 96 14.29 5.12 8.42
N ILE A 97 13.77 6.25 8.91
CA ILE A 97 12.64 6.95 8.26
C ILE A 97 13.03 7.43 6.85
N LEU A 98 14.26 7.94 6.68
CA LEU A 98 14.77 8.39 5.38
C LEU A 98 14.96 7.22 4.41
N PHE A 99 15.59 6.12 4.86
CA PHE A 99 15.87 4.93 4.04
C PHE A 99 14.61 4.13 3.70
N LYS A 100 13.71 3.91 4.67
CA LYS A 100 12.44 3.21 4.43
C LYS A 100 11.53 4.01 3.48
N SER A 101 11.62 5.34 3.49
CA SER A 101 10.95 6.16 2.47
C SER A 101 11.57 6.01 1.08
N LYS A 102 12.87 5.73 0.96
CA LYS A 102 13.54 5.52 -0.34
C LYS A 102 13.23 4.14 -0.93
N GLU A 103 13.15 3.10 -0.10
CA GLU A 103 12.78 1.74 -0.55
C GLU A 103 11.30 1.67 -0.96
N SER A 104 10.39 2.26 -0.18
CA SER A 104 8.96 2.30 -0.51
C SER A 104 8.58 3.30 -1.62
N LYS A 105 9.45 4.28 -1.94
CA LYS A 105 9.26 5.24 -3.04
C LYS A 105 9.93 4.83 -4.35
N LYS A 106 10.22 3.55 -4.57
CA LYS A 106 10.31 2.99 -5.94
C LYS A 106 8.89 2.75 -6.49
N GLY A 107 8.03 3.77 -6.39
CA GLY A 107 6.71 3.76 -7.02
C GLY A 107 6.82 4.02 -8.52
N PHE A 108 5.70 3.86 -9.22
CA PHE A 108 5.55 4.21 -10.63
C PHE A 108 6.06 5.62 -10.87
N ARG A 109 7.16 5.73 -11.62
CA ARG A 109 7.66 6.99 -12.14
C ARG A 109 7.03 7.13 -13.51
N PRO A 110 6.03 8.03 -13.71
CA PRO A 110 5.65 8.36 -15.07
C PRO A 110 6.93 8.84 -15.76
N LYS A 111 7.30 8.19 -16.87
CA LYS A 111 8.30 8.76 -17.77
C LYS A 111 7.64 10.00 -18.34
N LEU A 112 7.79 11.13 -17.65
CA LEU A 112 7.48 12.42 -18.22
C LEU A 112 8.58 12.65 -19.27
N CYS A 113 8.40 12.10 -20.46
CA CYS A 113 9.00 12.67 -21.66
C CYS A 113 8.26 13.99 -21.89
N ILE A 114 8.55 14.99 -21.07
CA ILE A 114 8.30 16.37 -21.46
C ILE A 114 9.38 16.64 -22.50
N CYS A 115 8.95 16.51 -23.76
CA CYS A 115 9.58 17.00 -24.96
C CYS A 115 10.27 18.35 -24.69
N THR A 116 11.54 18.28 -24.32
CA THR A 116 12.46 19.40 -24.46
C THR A 116 13.02 19.23 -25.85
N ILE A 117 12.34 19.86 -26.82
CA ILE A 117 12.87 20.01 -28.17
C ILE A 117 14.18 20.79 -28.02
N PRO A 118 15.35 20.20 -28.26
CA PRO A 118 16.57 20.99 -28.37
C PRO A 118 16.44 21.78 -29.67
N ARG A 119 16.51 23.11 -29.59
CA ARG A 119 16.70 23.94 -30.79
C ARG A 119 18.04 23.56 -31.41
N ASN A 120 17.96 22.88 -32.54
CA ASN A 120 18.90 22.74 -33.67
C ASN A 120 20.40 22.60 -33.32
N ASN A 121 21.02 21.46 -33.67
CA ASN A 121 21.78 21.44 -34.92
C ASN A 121 22.09 20.00 -35.42
N GLU A 122 21.84 19.80 -36.71
CA GLU A 122 22.49 18.87 -37.65
C GLU A 122 22.48 17.34 -37.41
N ASN A 123 21.59 16.70 -38.18
CA ASN A 123 21.87 15.58 -39.09
C ASN A 123 22.74 14.41 -38.60
N THR A 124 22.07 13.34 -38.18
CA THR A 124 22.35 11.99 -38.70
C THR A 124 21.04 11.25 -38.87
N ASP A 125 20.79 10.85 -40.11
CA ASP A 125 19.75 9.91 -40.54
C ASP A 125 19.81 8.63 -39.70
N ASP A 126 18.66 8.23 -39.15
CA ASP A 126 18.25 6.83 -39.06
C ASP A 126 16.73 6.82 -38.86
N SER A 127 16.05 7.12 -39.97
CA SER A 127 14.62 6.89 -40.12
C SER A 127 14.39 5.39 -40.24
N GLN A 128 13.79 4.76 -39.23
CA GLN A 128 13.01 3.54 -39.41
C GLN A 128 11.64 3.73 -38.80
N SER A 129 10.63 3.58 -39.67
CA SER A 129 9.22 3.83 -39.46
C SER A 129 8.61 2.92 -38.39
N TYR A 130 7.66 3.46 -37.65
CA TYR A 130 6.66 2.62 -36.97
C TYR A 130 5.65 2.21 -38.03
N ASP A 131 5.94 1.14 -38.75
CA ASP A 131 4.94 0.52 -39.61
C ASP A 131 3.81 -0.01 -38.72
N ALA A 132 2.65 0.60 -38.91
CA ALA A 132 1.39 0.16 -38.34
C ALA A 132 0.97 -1.14 -39.05
N ASP A 133 1.42 -2.28 -38.52
CA ASP A 133 0.90 -3.57 -38.94
C ASP A 133 -0.37 -3.90 -38.14
N ASN A 134 -1.48 -3.39 -38.67
CA ASN A 134 -2.82 -3.90 -38.39
C ASN A 134 -2.94 -5.30 -39.00
N ASN A 135 -2.65 -6.32 -38.20
CA ASN A 135 -3.12 -7.68 -38.48
C ASN A 135 -4.07 -8.09 -37.34
N LEU A 136 -5.33 -7.67 -37.48
CA LEU A 136 -6.45 -8.20 -36.70
C LEU A 136 -6.69 -9.63 -37.16
N ASN A 137 -6.02 -10.56 -36.50
CA ASN A 137 -6.36 -11.97 -36.60
C ASN A 137 -7.40 -12.26 -35.51
N ASP A 138 -8.68 -12.07 -35.86
CA ASP A 138 -9.87 -12.26 -35.01
C ASP A 138 -10.13 -13.75 -34.67
N ASN A 139 -9.08 -14.51 -34.34
CA ASN A 139 -9.12 -15.94 -33.98
C ASN A 139 -8.33 -16.27 -32.70
N GLU A 140 -8.02 -15.27 -31.85
CA GLU A 140 -7.18 -15.46 -30.65
C GLU A 140 -7.94 -15.83 -29.37
N ASP A 141 -9.27 -16.00 -29.41
CA ASP A 141 -10.10 -16.11 -28.21
C ASP A 141 -10.05 -17.46 -27.46
N LYS A 142 -9.12 -18.37 -27.78
CA LYS A 142 -9.07 -19.69 -27.12
C LYS A 142 -7.70 -20.18 -26.68
N VAL A 143 -6.72 -19.33 -26.47
CA VAL A 143 -5.47 -19.78 -25.83
C VAL A 143 -5.75 -20.10 -24.35
N GLU A 144 -5.65 -21.38 -24.00
CA GLU A 144 -5.70 -21.80 -22.61
C GLU A 144 -4.54 -21.15 -21.84
N PRO A 145 -4.79 -20.49 -20.70
CA PRO A 145 -3.74 -19.88 -19.91
C PRO A 145 -2.66 -20.91 -19.59
N SER A 146 -1.47 -20.71 -20.15
CA SER A 146 -0.40 -21.68 -19.98
C SER A 146 0.21 -21.53 -18.59
N TYR A 147 0.54 -22.65 -17.93
CA TYR A 147 1.24 -22.62 -16.64
C TYR A 147 2.47 -21.67 -16.62
N PRO A 148 3.40 -21.70 -17.62
CA PRO A 148 4.51 -20.75 -17.70
C PRO A 148 4.08 -19.28 -17.77
N GLU A 149 2.97 -18.96 -18.45
CA GLU A 149 2.45 -17.60 -18.53
C GLU A 149 1.96 -17.12 -17.17
N ILE A 150 1.21 -17.97 -16.45
CA ILE A 150 0.76 -17.67 -15.09
C ILE A 150 1.96 -17.44 -14.19
N VAL A 151 2.99 -18.29 -14.25
CA VAL A 151 4.23 -18.09 -13.48
C VAL A 151 4.90 -16.76 -13.81
N ALA A 152 4.97 -16.38 -15.09
CA ALA A 152 5.54 -15.11 -15.51
C ALA A 152 4.73 -13.90 -14.96
N ILE A 153 3.40 -13.99 -14.97
CA ILE A 153 2.50 -12.97 -14.42
C ILE A 153 2.69 -12.86 -12.90
N MET A 154 2.69 -13.98 -12.18
CA MET A 154 2.87 -14.00 -10.72
C MET A 154 4.21 -13.39 -10.31
N LYS A 155 5.29 -13.66 -11.05
CA LYS A 155 6.60 -13.04 -10.82
C LYS A 155 6.60 -11.53 -11.09
N LYS A 156 5.82 -11.06 -12.07
CA LYS A 156 5.67 -9.63 -12.42
C LYS A 156 4.81 -8.83 -11.43
N LEU A 157 4.13 -9.48 -10.47
CA LEU A 157 3.35 -8.79 -9.45
C LEU A 157 4.20 -7.79 -8.66
N LYS A 158 3.62 -6.60 -8.41
CA LYS A 158 4.26 -5.52 -7.67
C LYS A 158 4.09 -5.74 -6.15
N ASN A 159 5.19 -5.64 -5.42
CA ASN A 159 5.21 -5.78 -3.96
C ASN A 159 4.57 -4.54 -3.28
N ASN A 160 4.16 -4.68 -2.02
CA ASN A 160 3.54 -3.62 -1.19
C ASN A 160 2.29 -2.94 -1.80
N LYS A 161 1.55 -3.65 -2.66
CA LYS A 161 0.21 -3.23 -3.07
C LYS A 161 -0.77 -3.51 -1.93
N ALA A 162 -1.80 -2.66 -1.82
CA ALA A 162 -2.85 -2.85 -0.84
C ALA A 162 -3.54 -4.21 -1.10
N PRO A 163 -3.64 -5.09 -0.09
CA PRO A 163 -4.38 -6.34 -0.24
C PRO A 163 -5.87 -6.04 -0.42
N GLN A 164 -6.56 -6.85 -1.22
CA GLN A 164 -8.01 -6.73 -1.43
C GLN A 164 -8.80 -7.50 -0.36
N GLU A 165 -8.46 -8.77 -0.12
CA GLU A 165 -9.09 -9.66 0.87
C GLU A 165 -8.02 -10.25 1.81
N ASP A 166 -7.22 -9.37 2.44
CA ASP A 166 -6.09 -9.71 3.33
C ASP A 166 -4.93 -10.53 2.69
N ILE A 167 -5.08 -11.05 1.47
CA ILE A 167 -3.98 -11.68 0.73
C ILE A 167 -3.08 -10.60 0.11
N SER A 168 -1.84 -10.55 0.54
CA SER A 168 -0.82 -9.68 -0.04
C SER A 168 -0.23 -10.30 -1.31
N ALA A 169 0.09 -9.47 -2.32
CA ALA A 169 0.72 -9.92 -3.56
C ALA A 169 2.05 -10.70 -3.32
N GLU A 170 2.72 -10.43 -2.20
CA GLU A 170 3.95 -11.08 -1.78
C GLU A 170 3.72 -12.56 -1.42
N LEU A 171 2.59 -12.90 -0.80
CA LEU A 171 2.25 -14.29 -0.45
C LEU A 171 2.04 -15.14 -1.70
N ILE A 172 1.42 -14.57 -2.73
CA ILE A 172 1.20 -15.27 -4.01
C ILE A 172 2.50 -15.36 -4.80
N LYS A 173 3.27 -14.27 -4.85
CA LYS A 173 4.53 -14.19 -5.60
C LYS A 173 5.62 -15.11 -5.05
N TYR A 174 5.71 -15.24 -3.72
CA TYR A 174 6.73 -16.05 -3.06
C TYR A 174 6.19 -17.38 -2.51
N GLY A 175 4.92 -17.72 -2.77
CA GLY A 175 4.28 -18.95 -2.31
C GLY A 175 4.75 -20.24 -3.00
N GLY A 176 5.67 -20.15 -3.96
CA GLY A 176 6.28 -21.30 -4.62
C GLY A 176 5.42 -21.97 -5.70
N ALA A 177 5.89 -23.11 -6.19
CA ALA A 177 5.29 -23.80 -7.34
C ALA A 177 3.86 -24.29 -7.06
N GLU A 178 3.59 -24.79 -5.85
CA GLU A 178 2.25 -25.26 -5.45
C GLU A 178 1.22 -24.11 -5.44
N MET A 179 1.63 -22.93 -4.97
CA MET A 179 0.80 -21.73 -5.05
C MET A 179 0.47 -21.37 -6.50
N TRP A 180 1.47 -21.44 -7.39
CA TRP A 180 1.27 -21.12 -8.80
C TRP A 180 0.41 -22.15 -9.54
N LYS A 181 0.53 -23.44 -9.19
CA LYS A 181 -0.34 -24.52 -9.73
C LYS A 181 -1.79 -24.30 -9.34
N MET A 182 -2.02 -23.95 -8.07
CA MET A 182 -3.35 -23.67 -7.58
C MET A 182 -3.95 -22.43 -8.23
N MET A 183 -3.15 -21.37 -8.43
CA MET A 183 -3.59 -20.19 -9.18
C MET A 183 -3.93 -20.51 -10.64
N HIS A 184 -3.11 -21.32 -11.31
CA HIS A 184 -3.36 -21.78 -12.67
C HIS A 184 -4.68 -22.56 -12.77
N SER A 185 -4.92 -23.50 -11.84
CA SER A 185 -6.19 -24.24 -11.74
C SER A 185 -7.40 -23.33 -11.53
N ILE A 186 -7.27 -22.30 -10.69
CA ILE A 186 -8.35 -21.33 -10.47
C ILE A 186 -8.65 -20.52 -11.74
N ILE A 187 -7.62 -20.02 -12.42
CA ILE A 187 -7.78 -19.23 -13.64
C ILE A 187 -8.46 -20.06 -14.73
N ASN A 188 -8.04 -21.32 -14.91
CA ASN A 188 -8.69 -22.24 -15.84
C ASN A 188 -10.15 -22.52 -15.44
N SER A 189 -10.42 -22.73 -14.14
CA SER A 189 -11.79 -22.93 -13.65
C SER A 189 -12.70 -21.72 -13.89
N ILE A 190 -12.15 -20.49 -13.81
CA ILE A 190 -12.91 -19.26 -14.10
C ILE A 190 -13.17 -19.15 -15.60
N ARG A 191 -12.18 -19.48 -16.43
CA ARG A 191 -12.33 -19.48 -17.90
C ARG A 191 -13.40 -20.47 -18.35
N GLU A 192 -13.38 -21.71 -17.86
CA GLU A 192 -14.34 -22.75 -18.25
C GLU A 192 -15.77 -22.44 -17.81
N LYS A 193 -15.94 -21.86 -16.61
CA LYS A 193 -17.26 -21.64 -16.01
C LYS A 193 -17.80 -20.24 -16.28
N GLU A 194 -16.96 -19.34 -16.77
CA GLU A 194 -17.24 -17.91 -16.96
C GLU A 194 -17.85 -17.22 -15.71
N GLN A 195 -17.57 -17.76 -14.53
CA GLN A 195 -18.16 -17.30 -13.27
C GLN A 195 -17.11 -16.69 -12.36
N MET A 196 -17.25 -15.39 -12.10
CA MET A 196 -16.40 -14.69 -11.15
C MET A 196 -16.76 -15.07 -9.70
N PRO A 197 -15.78 -15.28 -8.82
CA PRO A 197 -16.02 -15.55 -7.41
C PRO A 197 -16.76 -14.39 -6.74
N LYS A 198 -17.81 -14.70 -5.96
CA LYS A 198 -18.64 -13.68 -5.29
C LYS A 198 -17.85 -12.66 -4.46
N ASN A 199 -16.77 -13.08 -3.80
CA ASN A 199 -15.98 -12.17 -2.98
C ASN A 199 -15.24 -11.11 -3.82
N TRP A 200 -14.84 -11.44 -5.06
CA TRP A 200 -14.15 -10.51 -5.96
C TRP A 200 -15.07 -9.41 -6.49
N ASN A 201 -16.40 -9.59 -6.35
CA ASN A 201 -17.39 -8.56 -6.63
C ASN A 201 -17.49 -7.52 -5.50
N VAL A 202 -16.79 -7.70 -4.38
CA VAL A 202 -16.78 -6.77 -3.24
C VAL A 202 -15.51 -5.91 -3.29
N GLY A 203 -15.69 -4.59 -3.39
CA GLY A 203 -14.60 -3.61 -3.35
C GLY A 203 -14.55 -2.88 -2.01
N ILE A 204 -13.38 -2.81 -1.38
CA ILE A 204 -13.16 -1.95 -0.20
C ILE A 204 -12.89 -0.52 -0.67
N ILE A 205 -13.82 0.39 -0.37
CA ILE A 205 -13.64 1.82 -0.65
C ILE A 205 -12.81 2.45 0.47
N CYS A 206 -11.62 2.96 0.14
CA CYS A 206 -10.76 3.69 1.07
C CYS A 206 -10.65 5.17 0.65
N PRO A 207 -11.37 6.11 1.30
CA PRO A 207 -11.30 7.54 0.97
C PRO A 207 -9.89 8.10 1.19
N LEU A 208 -9.22 8.48 0.09
CA LEU A 208 -7.91 9.14 0.12
C LEU A 208 -8.07 10.64 -0.13
N HIS A 209 -7.63 11.44 0.85
CA HIS A 209 -7.63 12.89 0.69
C HIS A 209 -6.52 13.32 -0.28
N LYS A 210 -6.91 13.78 -1.48
CA LYS A 210 -6.00 14.41 -2.45
C LYS A 210 -5.62 15.81 -1.96
N LYS A 211 -4.32 16.10 -1.89
CA LYS A 211 -3.83 17.45 -1.56
C LYS A 211 -4.29 18.40 -2.67
N ARG A 212 -4.96 19.50 -2.30
CA ARG A 212 -5.24 20.62 -3.22
C ARG A 212 -3.98 21.49 -3.34
N GLU A 213 -3.70 21.96 -4.54
CA GLU A 213 -2.59 22.88 -4.84
C GLU A 213 -2.77 24.21 -4.11
#